data_AF-A0A0B2X1A9-F1
#
_entry.id   AF-A0A0B2X1A9-F1
#
_cell.length_a   1.000
_cell.length_b   1.000
_cell.length_c   1.000
_cell.angle_alpha   90.00
_cell.angle_beta   90.00
_cell.angle_gamma   90.00
#
_symmetry.space_group_name_H-M   'P 1'
#
loop_
_entity.id
_entity.type
_entity.pdbx_description
1 polymer ?
#
loop_
_entity_poly.entity_id
_entity_poly.type
_entity_poly.pdbx_seq_one_letter_code
_entity_poly.pdbx_strand_id
1 'polypeptide(L)'
;MAPVDRLDHDVLEQQLKDIIQDLYQIMVQVSTYDTTGRPSRDVLSNEIKTLSASLQALHATTASGNASLPSVPPELLEYVENGRNPDIYTREFVELVRRGNQLMRGKMHAFGQFRDALARETAAALPELRPDVERVLRETGGAALPDVGLNGAPDAAGNNHGAKAI
;
A
#
# COMPACT_ATOMS: atom_id res chain seq x y z
N MET A 1 -19.87 -6.17 -7.23
CA MET A 1 -18.62 -6.11 -8.01
C MET A 1 -18.69 -7.22 -9.05
N ALA A 2 -18.50 -6.90 -10.33
CA ALA A 2 -18.53 -7.89 -11.41
C ALA A 2 -17.39 -8.90 -11.22
N PRO A 3 -17.58 -10.19 -11.57
CA PRO A 3 -16.51 -11.15 -11.55
C PRO A 3 -15.50 -10.72 -12.62
N VAL A 4 -14.32 -10.30 -12.18
CA VAL A 4 -13.19 -10.08 -13.08
C VAL A 4 -12.83 -11.47 -13.59
N ASP A 5 -13.01 -11.72 -14.89
CA ASP A 5 -12.45 -12.90 -15.55
C ASP A 5 -10.94 -12.85 -15.32
N ARG A 6 -10.49 -13.56 -14.29
CA ARG A 6 -9.07 -13.68 -13.98
C ARG A 6 -8.51 -14.59 -15.06
N LEU A 7 -7.54 -14.09 -15.79
CA LEU A 7 -6.57 -14.94 -16.48
C LEU A 7 -6.27 -16.16 -15.61
N ASP A 8 -6.33 -17.34 -16.21
CA ASP A 8 -5.91 -18.56 -15.54
C ASP A 8 -4.39 -18.48 -15.35
N HIS A 9 -3.98 -17.94 -14.20
CA HIS A 9 -2.57 -17.71 -13.86
C HIS A 9 -1.78 -19.01 -13.88
N ASP A 10 -2.44 -20.14 -13.61
CA ASP A 10 -1.83 -21.47 -13.63
C ASP A 10 -1.40 -21.84 -15.06
N VAL A 11 -2.21 -21.49 -16.08
CA VAL A 11 -1.86 -21.71 -17.49
C VAL A 11 -0.67 -20.85 -17.90
N LEU A 12 -0.65 -19.58 -17.50
CA LEU A 12 0.47 -18.68 -17.80
C LEU A 12 1.77 -19.15 -17.12
N GLU A 13 1.68 -19.56 -15.86
CA GLU A 13 2.80 -20.11 -15.11
C GLU A 13 3.33 -21.39 -15.75
N GLN A 14 2.44 -22.29 -16.17
CA GLN A 14 2.83 -23.53 -16.85
C GLN A 14 3.53 -23.24 -18.18
N GLN A 15 2.99 -22.35 -19.01
CA GLN A 15 3.63 -21.94 -20.27
C GLN A 15 5.03 -21.35 -20.03
N LEU A 16 5.22 -20.58 -18.96
CA LEU A 16 6.51 -20.01 -18.61
C LEU A 16 7.50 -21.09 -18.15
N LYS A 17 7.05 -22.08 -17.37
CA LYS A 17 7.86 -23.24 -16.98
C LYS A 17 8.27 -24.08 -18.18
N ASP A 18 7.37 -24.31 -19.13
CA ASP A 18 7.65 -25.07 -20.35
C ASP A 18 8.74 -24.36 -21.19
N ILE A 19 8.68 -23.03 -21.32
CA ILE A 19 9.73 -22.25 -22.00
C ILE A 19 11.09 -22.37 -21.29
N ILE A 20 11.13 -22.31 -19.95
CA ILE A 20 12.37 -22.50 -19.19
C ILE A 20 12.93 -23.91 -19.42
N GLN A 21 12.06 -24.92 -19.47
CA GLN A 21 12.43 -26.30 -19.75
C GLN A 21 12.99 -26.46 -21.17
N ASP A 22 12.36 -25.84 -22.18
CA ASP A 22 12.84 -25.82 -23.57
C ASP A 22 14.25 -25.21 -23.65
N LEU A 23 14.49 -24.08 -22.96
CA LEU A 23 15.81 -23.44 -22.91
C LEU A 23 16.88 -24.33 -22.25
N TYR A 24 16.52 -25.02 -21.16
CA TYR A 24 17.43 -25.96 -20.48
C TYR A 24 17.77 -27.15 -21.39
N GLN A 25 16.78 -27.71 -22.07
CA GLN A 25 16.95 -28.83 -22.98
C GLN A 25 17.87 -28.46 -24.16
N ILE A 26 17.68 -27.27 -24.74
CA ILE A 26 18.57 -26.73 -25.78
C ILE A 26 20.00 -26.58 -25.25
N MET A 27 20.19 -26.02 -24.06
CA MET A 27 21.52 -25.89 -23.45
C MET A 27 22.23 -27.24 -23.32
N VAL A 28 21.53 -28.28 -22.84
CA VAL A 28 22.08 -29.64 -22.72
C VAL A 28 22.45 -30.21 -24.10
N GLN A 29 21.58 -30.07 -25.11
CA GLN A 29 21.86 -30.56 -26.46
C GLN A 29 23.03 -29.84 -27.13
N VAL A 30 23.18 -28.53 -26.90
CA VAL A 30 24.31 -27.77 -27.42
C VAL A 30 25.62 -28.17 -26.73
N SER A 31 25.61 -28.38 -25.41
CA SER A 31 26.81 -28.80 -24.67
C SER A 31 27.33 -30.19 -25.08
N THR A 32 26.47 -31.06 -25.59
CA THR A 32 26.80 -32.42 -26.03
C THR A 32 26.84 -32.55 -27.56
N TYR A 33 26.73 -31.42 -28.27
CA TYR A 33 26.61 -31.40 -29.71
C TYR A 33 27.82 -32.08 -30.38
N ASP A 34 27.54 -33.06 -31.23
CA ASP A 34 28.54 -33.83 -32.00
C ASP A 34 29.60 -34.61 -31.17
N THR A 35 29.50 -34.59 -29.84
CA THR A 35 30.46 -35.30 -28.96
C THR A 35 30.39 -36.83 -29.05
N THR A 36 29.28 -37.37 -29.57
CA THR A 36 29.02 -38.82 -29.63
C THR A 36 28.87 -39.36 -31.06
N GLY A 37 29.14 -38.54 -32.09
CA GLY A 37 28.99 -38.92 -33.51
C GLY A 37 27.55 -39.25 -33.92
N ARG A 38 26.56 -38.91 -33.09
CA ARG A 38 25.13 -39.05 -33.42
C ARG A 38 24.63 -37.81 -34.15
N PRO A 39 23.71 -37.93 -35.12
CA PRO A 39 23.09 -36.79 -35.76
C PRO A 39 22.23 -36.01 -34.74
N SER A 40 22.82 -35.02 -34.08
CA SER A 40 22.17 -34.13 -33.09
C SER A 40 21.52 -32.90 -33.74
N ARG A 41 21.78 -32.66 -35.02
CA ARG A 41 21.28 -31.49 -35.77
C ARG A 41 19.77 -31.45 -35.87
N ASP A 42 19.13 -32.57 -36.21
CA ASP A 42 17.67 -32.62 -36.39
C ASP A 42 16.94 -32.47 -35.05
N VAL A 43 17.51 -33.04 -33.97
CA VAL A 43 16.99 -32.91 -32.62
C VAL A 43 17.03 -31.45 -32.17
N LEU A 44 18.18 -30.78 -32.32
CA LEU A 44 18.33 -29.36 -31.99
C LEU A 44 17.39 -28.48 -32.82
N SER A 45 17.23 -28.79 -34.11
CA SER A 45 16.28 -28.05 -34.96
C SER A 45 14.85 -28.21 -34.49
N ASN A 46 14.48 -29.38 -33.95
CA ASN A 46 13.15 -29.60 -33.42
C ASN A 46 12.94 -28.87 -32.08
N GLU A 47 13.92 -28.88 -31.17
CA GLU A 47 13.82 -28.12 -29.91
C GLU A 47 13.67 -26.61 -30.14
N ILE A 48 14.40 -26.04 -31.11
CA ILE A 48 14.25 -24.61 -31.46
C ILE A 48 12.85 -24.31 -32.01
N LYS A 49 12.26 -25.24 -32.77
CA LYS A 49 10.87 -25.09 -33.25
C LYS A 49 9.87 -25.19 -32.10
N THR A 50 10.10 -26.10 -31.14
CA THR A 50 9.29 -26.22 -29.92
C THR A 50 9.34 -24.92 -29.13
N LEU A 51 10.53 -24.39 -28.83
CA LEU A 51 10.70 -23.11 -28.14
C LEU A 51 9.96 -21.96 -28.84
N SER A 52 10.06 -21.89 -30.18
CA SER A 52 9.35 -20.88 -30.97
C SER A 52 7.83 -21.01 -30.83
N ALA A 53 7.30 -22.23 -30.87
CA ALA A 53 5.88 -22.50 -30.67
C ALA A 53 5.42 -22.14 -29.23
N SER A 54 6.21 -22.47 -28.22
CA SER A 54 5.95 -22.13 -26.81
C SER A 54 5.89 -20.62 -26.60
N LEU A 55 6.82 -19.85 -27.18
CA LEU A 55 6.83 -18.38 -27.13
C LEU A 55 5.63 -17.76 -27.86
N GLN A 56 5.22 -18.32 -29.01
CA GLN A 56 4.05 -17.86 -29.74
C GLN A 56 2.76 -18.15 -28.97
N ALA A 57 2.66 -19.31 -28.32
CA ALA A 57 1.54 -19.66 -27.46
C ALA A 57 1.42 -18.68 -26.29
N LEU A 58 2.52 -18.38 -25.60
CA LEU A 58 2.57 -17.39 -24.52
C LEU A 58 2.11 -16.00 -24.99
N HIS A 59 2.61 -15.55 -26.14
CA HIS A 59 2.18 -14.28 -26.74
C HIS A 59 0.69 -14.28 -27.08
N ALA A 60 0.15 -15.37 -27.63
CA ALA A 60 -1.27 -15.46 -27.91
C ALA A 60 -2.14 -15.43 -26.63
N THR A 61 -1.72 -16.12 -25.56
CA THR A 61 -2.39 -16.08 -24.25
C THR A 61 -2.44 -14.67 -23.67
N THR A 62 -1.34 -13.92 -23.80
CA THR A 62 -1.19 -12.58 -23.20
C THR A 62 -1.78 -11.46 -24.07
N ALA A 63 -1.76 -11.60 -25.39
CA ALA A 63 -2.28 -10.60 -26.35
C ALA A 63 -3.76 -10.78 -26.67
N SER A 64 -4.36 -11.92 -26.32
CA SER A 64 -5.82 -12.12 -26.44
C SER A 64 -6.52 -11.14 -25.49
N GLY A 65 -7.10 -10.07 -26.04
CA GLY A 65 -7.63 -8.89 -25.32
C GLY A 65 -8.71 -9.11 -24.24
N ASN A 66 -8.98 -10.35 -23.85
CA ASN A 66 -9.81 -10.72 -22.69
C ASN A 66 -8.96 -10.87 -21.41
N ALA A 67 -7.64 -10.83 -21.55
CA ALA A 67 -6.63 -11.02 -20.52
C ALA A 67 -6.14 -9.68 -19.94
N SER A 68 -6.88 -9.06 -19.02
CA SER A 68 -6.36 -7.89 -18.31
C SER A 68 -5.26 -8.33 -17.34
N LEU A 69 -4.00 -8.23 -17.76
CA LEU A 69 -2.87 -8.42 -16.84
C LEU A 69 -2.97 -7.40 -15.69
N PRO A 70 -2.62 -7.79 -14.45
CA PRO A 70 -2.58 -6.86 -13.35
C PRO A 70 -1.55 -5.77 -13.63
N SER A 71 -1.88 -4.53 -13.27
CA SER A 71 -0.92 -3.42 -13.34
C SER A 71 0.18 -3.66 -12.30
N VAL A 72 1.43 -3.74 -12.77
CA VAL A 72 2.60 -3.91 -11.92
C VAL A 72 3.33 -2.56 -11.81
N PRO A 73 3.55 -2.04 -10.59
CA PRO A 73 4.40 -0.88 -10.35
C PRO A 73 5.79 -1.01 -11.00
N PRO A 74 6.31 0.04 -11.64
CA PRO A 74 7.63 -0.01 -12.27
C PRO A 74 8.76 -0.27 -11.26
N GLU A 75 8.60 0.15 -10.01
CA GLU A 75 9.57 -0.10 -8.95
C GLU A 75 9.66 -1.60 -8.61
N LEU A 76 8.57 -2.36 -8.76
CA LEU A 76 8.61 -3.82 -8.59
C LEU A 76 9.41 -4.51 -9.69
N LEU A 77 9.42 -3.96 -10.92
CA LEU A 77 10.21 -4.50 -12.02
C LEU A 77 11.71 -4.38 -11.71
N GLU A 78 12.14 -3.24 -11.16
CA GLU A 78 13.53 -3.01 -10.74
C GLU A 78 13.99 -4.02 -9.66
N TYR A 79 13.09 -4.45 -8.77
CA TYR A 79 13.40 -5.48 -7.79
C TYR A 79 13.71 -6.83 -8.47
N VAL A 80 12.87 -7.22 -9.44
CA VAL A 80 13.03 -8.47 -10.18
C VAL A 80 14.29 -8.44 -11.05
N GLU A 81 14.54 -7.34 -11.77
CA GLU A 81 15.73 -7.16 -12.62
C GLU A 81 17.04 -7.26 -11.83
N ASN A 82 17.05 -6.76 -10.59
CA ASN A 82 18.21 -6.85 -9.70
C ASN A 82 18.30 -8.18 -8.92
N GLY A 83 17.39 -9.13 -9.17
CA GLY A 83 17.34 -10.41 -8.46
C GLY A 83 16.92 -10.30 -6.99
N ARG A 84 16.28 -9.19 -6.59
CA ARG A 84 15.75 -8.98 -5.24
C ARG A 84 14.35 -9.57 -5.13
N ASN A 85 14.03 -10.14 -3.97
CA ASN A 85 12.68 -10.67 -3.72
C ASN A 85 11.62 -9.54 -3.81
N PRO A 86 10.64 -9.61 -4.73
CA PRO A 86 9.59 -8.60 -4.87
C PRO A 86 8.69 -8.44 -3.63
N ASP A 87 8.61 -9.45 -2.75
CA ASP A 87 7.85 -9.35 -1.49
C ASP A 87 8.39 -8.25 -0.57
N ILE A 88 9.67 -7.91 -0.71
CA ILE A 88 10.30 -6.87 0.08
C ILE A 88 9.72 -5.49 -0.28
N TYR A 89 9.44 -5.23 -1.56
CA TYR A 89 8.77 -3.99 -1.96
C TYR A 89 7.39 -3.87 -1.32
N THR A 90 6.59 -4.95 -1.36
CA THR A 90 5.25 -4.95 -0.76
C THR A 90 5.33 -4.69 0.75
N ARG A 91 6.30 -5.29 1.43
CA ARG A 91 6.57 -5.03 2.85
C ARG A 91 6.95 -3.57 3.10
N GLU A 92 7.93 -3.04 2.37
CA GLU A 92 8.39 -1.65 2.49
C GLU A 92 7.26 -0.67 2.20
N PHE A 93 6.40 -0.96 1.22
CA PHE A 93 5.24 -0.16 0.88
C PHE A 93 4.24 -0.10 2.05
N VAL A 94 3.91 -1.24 2.66
CA VAL A 94 3.03 -1.29 3.82
C VAL A 94 3.64 -0.55 5.01
N GLU A 95 4.94 -0.72 5.25
CA GLU A 95 5.66 0.00 6.30
C GLU A 95 5.67 1.52 6.08
N LEU A 96 5.86 1.96 4.83
CA LEU A 96 5.80 3.36 4.42
C LEU A 96 4.41 3.96 4.63
N VAL A 97 3.36 3.27 4.16
CA VAL A 97 1.96 3.71 4.32
C VAL A 97 1.60 3.83 5.80
N ARG A 98 1.99 2.83 6.62
CA ARG A 98 1.78 2.87 8.06
C ARG A 98 2.49 4.07 8.71
N ARG A 99 3.77 4.28 8.39
CA ARG A 99 4.55 5.41 8.91
C ARG A 99 3.94 6.75 8.49
N GLY A 100 3.53 6.87 7.22
CA GLY A 100 2.88 8.05 6.68
C GLY A 100 1.55 8.34 7.38
N ASN A 101 0.71 7.32 7.59
CA ASN A 101 -0.55 7.47 8.31
C ASN A 101 -0.34 7.96 9.75
N GLN A 102 0.59 7.33 10.49
CA GLN A 102 0.92 7.75 11.85
C GLN A 102 1.45 9.18 11.90
N LEU A 103 2.34 9.54 10.99
CA LEU A 103 2.90 10.89 10.89
C LEU A 103 1.79 11.92 10.62
N MET A 104 0.88 11.64 9.68
CA MET A 104 -0.23 12.55 9.38
C MET A 104 -1.17 12.71 10.58
N ARG A 105 -1.51 11.62 11.27
CA ARG A 105 -2.31 11.67 12.49
C ARG A 105 -1.62 12.49 13.59
N GLY A 106 -0.32 12.33 13.77
CA GLY A 106 0.47 13.12 14.71
C GLY A 106 0.46 14.61 14.36
N LYS A 107 0.64 14.96 13.08
CA LYS A 107 0.55 16.35 12.61
C LYS A 107 -0.84 16.94 12.85
N MET A 108 -1.91 16.21 12.51
CA MET A 108 -3.28 16.65 12.75
C MET A 108 -3.53 16.93 14.24
N HIS A 109 -3.04 16.06 15.13
CA HIS A 109 -3.16 16.24 16.57
C HIS A 109 -2.37 17.47 17.06
N ALA A 110 -1.13 17.66 16.60
CA ALA A 110 -0.29 18.79 16.96
C ALA A 110 -0.91 20.12 16.50
N PHE A 111 -1.42 20.18 15.26
CA PHE A 111 -2.13 21.36 14.75
C PHE A 111 -3.43 21.62 15.51
N GLY A 112 -4.16 20.57 15.89
CA GLY A 112 -5.35 20.70 16.76
C GLY A 112 -5.01 21.32 18.12
N GLN A 113 -3.95 20.82 18.79
CA GLN A 113 -3.47 21.38 20.06
C GLN A 113 -2.99 22.83 19.91
N PHE A 114 -2.26 23.12 18.84
CA PHE A 114 -1.79 24.49 18.56
C PHE A 114 -2.95 25.45 18.34
N ARG A 115 -3.96 25.05 17.56
CA ARG A 115 -5.20 25.83 17.36
C ARG A 115 -5.87 26.11 18.71
N ASP A 116 -6.05 25.10 19.54
CA ASP A 116 -6.76 25.25 20.83
C ASP A 116 -5.98 26.14 21.82
N ALA A 117 -4.64 26.02 21.84
CA ALA A 117 -3.79 26.90 22.65
C ALA A 117 -3.84 28.35 22.15
N LEU A 118 -3.67 28.57 20.84
CA LEU A 118 -3.71 29.90 20.24
C LEU A 118 -5.07 30.58 20.47
N ALA A 119 -6.17 29.84 20.33
CA ALA A 119 -7.50 30.35 20.58
C ALA A 119 -7.69 30.80 22.04
N ARG A 120 -7.14 30.04 23.01
CA ARG A 120 -7.18 30.41 24.43
C ARG A 120 -6.42 31.69 24.72
N GLU A 121 -5.18 31.80 24.22
CA GLU A 121 -4.36 33.00 24.42
C GLU A 121 -4.97 34.22 23.71
N THR A 122 -5.51 34.04 22.51
CA THR A 122 -6.17 35.12 21.75
C THR A 122 -7.41 35.63 22.48
N ALA A 123 -8.26 34.72 23.00
CA ALA A 123 -9.46 35.11 23.74
C ALA A 123 -9.14 35.75 25.11
N ALA A 124 -7.99 35.43 25.71
CA ALA A 124 -7.54 36.05 26.95
C ALA A 124 -6.92 37.44 26.73
N ALA A 125 -6.14 37.60 25.65
CA ALA A 125 -5.48 38.87 25.32
C ALA A 125 -6.43 39.89 24.67
N LEU A 126 -7.43 39.42 23.91
CA LEU A 126 -8.37 40.24 23.14
C LEU A 126 -9.82 39.76 23.40
N PRO A 127 -10.43 40.16 24.53
CA PRO A 127 -11.76 39.69 24.92
C PRO A 127 -12.86 40.02 23.90
N GLU A 128 -12.73 41.11 23.15
CA GLU A 128 -13.67 41.53 22.10
C GLU A 128 -13.74 40.56 20.91
N LEU A 129 -12.67 39.80 20.65
CA LEU A 129 -12.61 38.81 19.58
C LEU A 129 -13.06 37.41 20.01
N ARG A 130 -13.35 37.22 21.30
CA ARG A 130 -13.79 35.92 21.83
C ARG A 130 -14.95 35.28 21.05
N PRO A 131 -16.05 35.96 20.70
CA PRO A 131 -17.15 35.32 19.96
C PRO A 131 -16.73 34.84 18.57
N ASP A 132 -15.82 35.56 17.90
CA ASP A 132 -15.28 35.17 16.59
C ASP A 132 -14.33 33.97 16.72
N VAL A 133 -13.48 33.95 17.75
CA VAL A 133 -12.60 32.81 18.06
C VAL A 133 -13.42 31.55 18.38
N GLU A 134 -14.50 31.67 19.16
CA GLU A 134 -15.41 30.55 19.45
C GLU A 134 -16.10 30.01 18.20
N ARG A 135 -16.47 30.90 17.26
CA ARG A 135 -17.03 30.49 15.97
C ARG A 135 -16.00 29.70 15.14
N VAL A 136 -14.77 30.18 15.05
CA VAL A 136 -13.69 29.49 14.30
C VAL A 136 -13.39 28.12 14.92
N LEU A 137 -13.35 28.02 16.25
CA LEU A 137 -13.17 26.74 16.92
C LEU A 137 -14.30 25.76 16.59
N ARG A 138 -15.56 26.23 16.63
CA ARG A 138 -16.72 25.38 16.29
C ARG A 138 -16.65 24.86 14.85
N GLU A 139 -16.33 25.73 13.90
CA GLU A 139 -16.25 25.38 12.47
C GLU A 139 -15.06 24.46 12.15
N THR A 140 -13.97 24.55 12.92
CA THR A 140 -12.75 23.74 12.70
C THR A 140 -12.67 22.49 13.58
N GLY A 141 -13.68 22.19 14.39
CA GLY A 141 -13.70 21.04 15.30
C GLY A 141 -12.77 21.19 16.50
N GLY A 142 -12.66 22.41 17.04
CA GLY A 142 -11.86 22.76 18.20
C GLY A 142 -12.57 22.66 19.54
N ALA A 143 -11.78 22.55 20.60
CA ALA A 143 -12.29 22.48 21.95
C ALA A 143 -12.97 23.80 22.33
N ALA A 144 -14.06 23.72 23.11
CA ALA A 144 -14.71 24.91 23.64
C ALA A 144 -13.75 25.67 24.58
N LEU A 145 -13.78 27.00 24.51
CA LEU A 145 -13.02 27.84 25.43
C LEU A 145 -13.56 27.68 26.87
N PRO A 146 -12.69 27.69 27.89
CA PRO A 146 -13.14 27.69 29.28
C PRO A 146 -13.93 28.97 29.56
N ASP A 147 -15.06 28.82 30.24
CA ASP A 147 -15.90 29.95 30.62
C ASP A 147 -15.13 30.86 31.58
N VAL A 148 -15.08 32.15 31.30
CA VAL A 148 -14.43 33.13 32.19
C VAL A 148 -15.42 33.40 33.30
N GLY A 149 -15.48 32.48 34.26
CA GLY A 149 -16.27 32.65 35.46
C GLY A 149 -15.82 33.90 36.21
N LEU A 150 -16.64 34.96 36.16
CA LEU A 150 -16.68 35.99 37.18
C LEU A 150 -17.08 35.34 38.51
N ASN A 151 -16.16 34.72 39.24
CA ASN A 151 -16.43 34.22 40.59
C ASN A 151 -15.22 34.39 41.51
N GLY A 152 -15.11 35.60 42.06
CA GLY A 152 -14.60 35.81 43.41
C GLY A 152 -15.78 36.08 44.33
N ALA A 153 -16.34 35.05 44.98
CA ALA A 153 -17.20 35.17 46.15
C ALA A 153 -17.08 33.88 47.00
N PRO A 154 -17.02 33.98 48.34
CA PRO A 154 -16.54 32.90 49.19
C PRO A 154 -17.59 31.84 49.47
N ASP A 155 -17.12 30.60 49.58
CA ASP A 155 -17.88 29.43 49.99
C ASP A 155 -18.61 29.67 51.32
N ALA A 156 -19.95 29.59 51.28
CA ALA A 156 -20.79 29.53 52.46
C ALA A 156 -21.84 28.43 52.34
N ALA A 157 -21.76 27.52 53.32
CA ALA A 157 -22.81 26.66 53.86
C ALA A 157 -23.20 25.37 53.10
N GLY A 158 -22.91 24.24 53.78
CA GLY A 158 -24.02 23.50 54.39
C GLY A 158 -24.41 22.15 53.78
N ASN A 159 -23.63 21.13 54.14
CA ASN A 159 -24.07 19.83 54.68
C ASN A 159 -25.47 19.28 54.29
N ASN A 160 -25.53 18.12 53.62
CA ASN A 160 -26.43 17.05 54.06
C ASN A 160 -26.02 15.63 53.61
N HIS A 161 -25.59 14.84 54.59
CA HIS A 161 -25.87 13.42 54.88
C HIS A 161 -26.18 12.44 53.74
N GLY A 162 -25.38 11.39 53.71
CA GLY A 162 -25.60 10.20 52.91
C GLY A 162 -26.71 9.27 53.39
N ALA A 163 -27.17 8.46 52.45
CA ALA A 163 -27.71 7.10 52.58
C ALA A 163 -27.72 6.50 51.16
N LYS A 164 -26.98 5.40 50.90
CA LYS A 164 -27.48 4.03 50.64
C LYS A 164 -28.47 3.95 49.45
N ALA A 165 -28.38 3.02 48.49
CA ALA A 165 -28.06 1.60 48.61
C ALA A 165 -27.92 0.94 47.22
N ILE A 166 -27.08 -0.09 47.18
CA ILE A 166 -27.10 -1.33 46.36
C ILE A 166 -27.12 -1.18 44.84
#